data_AF-A0A936WPA7-F1
#
_entry.id   AF-A0A936WPA7-F1
#
_cell.length_a   1.000
_cell.length_b   1.000
_cell.length_c   1.000
_cell.angle_alpha   90.00
_cell.angle_beta   90.00
_cell.angle_gamma   90.00
#
_symmetry.space_group_name_H-M   'P 1'
#
loop_
_entity.id
_entity.type
_entity.pdbx_description
1 polymer ?
#
loop_
_entity_poly.entity_id
_entity_poly.type
_entity_poly.pdbx_seq_one_letter_code
_entity_poly.pdbx_strand_id
1 'polypeptide(L)' 'MRTRTAVSLLLVGTAVITLGSLFKVLHWPTANIQLLLGAMLQVAALLVLAYRTVKAPHLKDLLTH' A
#
# COMPACT_ATOMS: atom_id res chain seq x y z
N MET A 1 0.44 -12.99 6.67
CA MET A 1 1.11 -11.71 7.02
C MET A 1 0.59 -11.21 8.36
N ARG A 2 1.48 -10.95 9.32
CA ARG A 2 1.10 -10.30 10.60
C ARG A 2 0.70 -8.86 10.29
N THR A 3 -0.25 -8.26 11.01
CA THR A 3 -0.70 -6.86 10.73
C THR A 3 0.49 -5.89 10.72
N ARG A 4 1.49 -6.14 11.56
CA ARG A 4 2.77 -5.42 11.59
C ARG A 4 3.51 -5.45 10.24
N THR A 5 3.55 -6.59 9.56
CA THR A 5 4.26 -6.70 8.27
C THR A 5 3.54 -5.96 7.15
N ALA A 6 2.21 -5.91 7.18
CA ALA A 6 1.42 -5.14 6.21
C ALA A 6 1.61 -3.62 6.39
N VAL A 7 1.70 -3.15 7.64
CA VAL A 7 2.02 -1.75 7.95
C VAL A 7 3.46 -1.41 7.54
N SER A 8 4.43 -2.30 7.78
CA SER A 8 5.80 -2.10 7.32
C SER A 8 5.88 -1.98 5.79
N LEU A 9 5.14 -2.81 5.05
CA LEU A 9 5.07 -2.72 3.58
C LEU A 9 4.45 -1.40 3.10
N LEU A 10 3.43 -0.90 3.81
CA LEU A 10 2.86 0.41 3.51
C LEU A 10 3.88 1.54 3.66
N LEU A 11 4.63 1.55 4.77
CA LEU A 11 5.66 2.56 5.05
C LEU A 11 6.80 2.53 4.02
N VAL A 12 7.23 1.34 3.62
CA VAL A 12 8.24 1.19 2.57
C VAL A 12 7.68 1.66 1.22
N GLY A 13 6.43 1.30 0.91
CA GLY A 13 5.74 1.74 -0.31
C GLY A 13 5.62 3.27 -0.41
N THR A 14 5.23 3.95 0.67
CA THR A 14 5.21 5.43 0.70
C THR A 14 6.60 6.02 0.46
N ALA A 15 7.64 5.50 1.12
CA ALA A 15 9.00 5.99 0.92
C ALA A 15 9.47 5.84 -0.54
N VAL A 16 9.19 4.70 -1.17
CA VAL A 16 9.53 4.45 -2.59
C VAL A 16 8.78 5.40 -3.52
N ILE A 17 7.51 5.69 -3.25
CA ILE A 17 6.72 6.64 -4.04
C ILE A 17 7.24 8.07 -3.88
N THR A 18 7.58 8.49 -2.65
CA THR A 18 8.17 9.81 -2.39
C THR A 18 9.51 9.99 -3.09
N LEU A 19 10.35 8.94 -3.12
CA LEU A 19 11.61 8.95 -3.87
C LEU A 19 11.36 8.94 -5.39
N GLY A 20 10.40 8.15 -5.86
CA GLY A 20 10.00 8.11 -7.26
C GLY A 20 9.42 9.43 -7.76
N SER A 21 8.66 10.15 -6.93
CA SER A 21 8.12 11.47 -7.27
C SER A 21 9.20 12.52 -7.34
N LEU A 22 10.21 12.45 -6.44
CA LEU A 22 11.39 13.30 -6.52
C LEU A 22 12.16 13.06 -7.83
N PHE A 23 12.41 11.80 -8.20
CA PHE A 23 13.05 11.48 -9.48
C PHE A 23 12.23 11.91 -10.70
N LYS A 24 10.90 11.93 -10.59
CA LYS A 24 10.01 12.42 -11.65
C LYS A 24 10.16 13.93 -11.84
N VAL A 25 10.29 14.69 -10.75
CA VAL A 25 10.62 16.13 -10.80
C VAL A 25 12.00 16.34 -11.43
N LEU A 26 12.96 15.48 -11.12
CA LEU A 26 14.30 15.50 -11.70
C LEU A 26 14.38 14.99 -13.15
N HIS A 27 13.25 14.59 -13.78
CA HIS A 27 13.17 14.07 -15.15
C HIS A 27 13.99 12.79 -15.41
N TRP A 28 14.32 12.03 -14.37
CA TRP A 28 15.09 10.81 -14.54
C TRP A 28 14.29 9.76 -15.34
N PRO A 29 14.93 9.06 -16.30
CA PRO A 29 14.24 8.17 -17.24
C PRO A 29 13.54 6.96 -16.59
N THR A 30 13.82 6.66 -15.32
CA THR A 30 13.27 5.51 -14.59
C THR A 30 12.20 5.90 -13.56
N ALA A 31 11.92 7.19 -13.38
CA ALA A 31 11.02 7.66 -12.32
C ALA A 31 9.60 7.09 -12.41
N ASN A 32 9.08 6.93 -13.64
CA ASN A 32 7.75 6.38 -13.87
C ASN A 32 7.64 4.90 -13.45
N ILE A 33 8.70 4.10 -13.68
CA ILE A 33 8.74 2.68 -13.31
C ILE A 33 8.77 2.55 -11.78
N GLN A 34 9.58 3.38 -11.12
CA GLN A 34 9.69 3.38 -9.67
C GLN A 34 8.39 3.79 -8.98
N LEU A 35 7.68 4.79 -9.53
CA LEU A 35 6.35 5.18 -9.07
C LEU A 35 5.30 4.09 -9.27
N LEU A 36 5.31 3.42 -10.43
CA LEU A 36 4.38 2.32 -10.71
C LEU A 36 4.58 1.15 -9.74
N LEU A 37 5.83 0.75 -9.48
CA LEU A 37 6.15 -0.31 -8.52
C LEU A 37 5.74 0.05 -7.10
N GLY A 38 6.03 1.29 -6.67
CA GLY A 38 5.60 1.77 -5.35
C GLY A 38 4.08 1.76 -5.20
N ALA A 39 3.35 2.23 -6.21
CA ALA A 39 1.89 2.27 -6.21
C ALA A 39 1.27 0.85 -6.19
N MET A 40 1.81 -0.09 -6.97
CA MET A 40 1.38 -1.49 -6.99
C MET A 40 1.54 -2.13 -5.61
N LEU A 41 2.69 -1.92 -4.96
CA LEU A 41 2.96 -2.43 -3.61
C LEU A 41 1.97 -1.87 -2.59
N GLN A 42 1.65 -0.58 -2.70
CA GLN A 42 0.72 0.11 -1.82
C GLN A 42 -0.72 -0.42 -1.97
N VAL A 43 -1.18 -0.59 -3.20
CA VAL A 43 -2.50 -1.16 -3.51
C VAL A 43 -2.60 -2.59 -2.98
N ALA A 44 -1.57 -3.42 -3.19
CA ALA A 44 -1.54 -4.78 -2.68
C ALA A 44 -1.59 -4.83 -1.14
N ALA A 45 -0.80 -3.98 -0.46
CA ALA A 45 -0.79 -3.91 1.00
C ALA A 45 -2.15 -3.46 1.58
N LEU A 46 -2.77 -2.45 0.96
CA LEU A 46 -4.11 -1.98 1.33
C LEU A 46 -5.18 -3.05 1.10
N LEU A 47 -5.13 -3.75 -0.04
CA LEU A 47 -6.08 -4.80 -0.37
C LEU A 47 -5.99 -5.95 0.65
N VAL A 48 -4.78 -6.37 1.03
CA VAL A 48 -4.57 -7.38 2.07
C VAL A 48 -5.09 -6.91 3.43
N LEU A 49 -4.88 -5.65 3.79
CA LEU A 49 -5.43 -5.08 5.04
C LEU A 49 -6.96 -5.01 5.00
N ALA A 50 -7.54 -4.55 3.90
CA ALA A 50 -8.98 -4.45 3.69
C ALA A 50 -9.66 -5.83 3.74
N TYR A 51 -9.06 -6.83 3.10
CA TYR A 51 -9.55 -8.21 3.16
C TYR A 51 -9.53 -8.75 4.59
N ARG A 52 -8.49 -8.41 5.37
CA ARG A 52 -8.37 -8.82 6.76
C ARG A 52 -9.33 -8.07 7.69
N THR A 53 -9.61 -6.79 7.44
CA THR A 53 -10.61 -6.03 8.20
C THR A 53 -12.01 -6.54 7.89
N VAL A 54 -12.38 -6.74 6.62
CA VAL A 54 -13.70 -7.30 6.26
C VAL A 54 -13.93 -8.71 6.85
N LYS A 55 -12.88 -9.53 6.95
CA LYS A 55 -12.97 -10.83 7.63
C LYS A 55 -12.97 -10.75 9.16
N ALA A 56 -12.71 -9.59 9.76
CA ALA A 56 -12.75 -9.45 11.21
C ALA A 56 -14.20 -9.65 11.70
N PRO A 57 -14.43 -10.56 12.68
CA PRO A 57 -15.78 -10.95 13.11
C PRO A 57 -16.60 -9.75 13.63
N HIS A 58 -15.93 -8.73 14.18
CA HIS A 58 -16.54 -7.51 14.70
C HIS A 58 -17.30 -6.67 13.65
N LEU A 59 -16.93 -6.73 12.37
CA LEU A 59 -17.61 -5.99 11.30
C LEU A 59 -18.79 -6.75 10.68
N LYS A 60 -18.90 -8.07 10.93
CA LYS A 60 -20.02 -8.86 10.43
C LYS A 60 -21.29 -8.58 11.19
N ASP A 61 -21.19 -8.42 12.52
CA ASP A 61 -22.33 -8.04 13.37
C ASP A 61 -22.94 -6.69 12.95
N LEU A 62 -22.13 -5.75 12.48
CA LEU A 62 -22.59 -4.41 12.06
C LEU A 62 -23.29 -4.38 10.70
N LEU A 63 -23.10 -5.40 9.87
CA LEU A 63 -23.71 -5.52 8.54
C LEU A 63 -24.95 -6.43 8.54
N THR A 64 -25.24 -7.08 9.66
CA THR A 64 -26.38 -8.01 9.84
C THR A 64 -27.53 -7.45 10.68
N HIS A 65 -27.48 -6.16 11.03
CA HIS A 65 -28.58 -5.43 11.68
C HIS A 65 -29.23 -4.43 10.74
#